data_AF-A0A938AWX9-F1
#
_entry.id   AF-A0A938AWX9-F1
#
_cell.length_a   1.000
_cell.length_b   1.000
_cell.length_c   1.000
_cell.angle_alpha   90.00
_cell.angle_beta   90.00
_cell.angle_gamma   90.00
#
_symmetry.space_group_name_H-M   'P 1'
#
loop_
_entity.id
_entity.type
_entity.pdbx_description
1 polymer ?
#
loop_
_entity_poly.entity_id
_entity_poly.type
_entity_poly.pdbx_seq_one_letter_code
_entity_poly.pdbx_strand_id
1 'polypeptide(L)'
;MESNVKVTLVSEDSDETTTLITPTIYLPVIFGGRAKRALPAFGVHIFGDDIGSDGPLALAIEAGISWVSGIWLSWRTIEPDNRDLVNNPQSGAWNTYDSLFSNIEASGLIPLVNVNVNPSWAASTDCGPIDIASLSEFAEFVWAAAERYDGDGDYDGDGLDDGPVMPYVKYWEFYNEPDFDPDNTIQLYDHGGCFGNNGAAYAEMLKAVYL
;
A
#
# COMPACT_ATOMS: atom_id res chain seq x y z
N MET A 1 2.71 -16.64 -20.34
CA MET A 1 3.51 -17.89 -20.31
C MET A 1 2.55 -19.05 -20.31
N GLU A 2 2.43 -19.77 -21.42
CA GLU A 2 1.66 -21.03 -21.46
C GLU A 2 2.52 -22.12 -20.81
N SER A 3 2.07 -22.67 -19.68
CA SER A 3 2.67 -23.86 -19.09
C SER A 3 1.87 -25.09 -19.53
N ASN A 4 2.55 -26.03 -20.18
CA ASN A 4 1.96 -27.32 -20.54
C ASN A 4 2.18 -28.32 -19.41
N VAL A 5 1.10 -28.81 -18.81
CA VAL A 5 1.16 -29.89 -17.80
C VAL A 5 1.09 -31.22 -18.52
N LYS A 6 2.10 -32.09 -18.31
CA LYS A 6 2.11 -33.45 -18.86
C LYS A 6 1.40 -34.39 -17.88
N VAL A 7 0.23 -34.90 -18.25
CA VAL A 7 -0.49 -35.95 -17.51
C VAL A 7 -0.30 -37.27 -18.25
N THR A 8 0.19 -38.29 -17.54
CA THR A 8 0.33 -39.66 -18.07
C THR A 8 -0.83 -40.49 -17.53
N LEU A 9 -1.72 -40.95 -18.42
CA LEU A 9 -2.73 -41.96 -18.08
C LEU A 9 -2.15 -43.35 -18.37
N VAL A 10 -2.26 -44.26 -17.41
CA VAL A 10 -1.90 -45.68 -17.58
C VAL A 10 -3.21 -46.45 -17.64
N SER A 11 -3.49 -47.10 -18.77
CA SER A 11 -4.57 -48.07 -18.86
C SER A 11 -4.06 -49.41 -18.32
N GLU A 12 -4.63 -49.90 -17.21
CA GLU A 12 -4.53 -51.31 -16.87
C GLU A 12 -5.54 -52.06 -17.74
N ASP A 13 -5.06 -52.63 -18.85
CA ASP A 13 -5.81 -53.67 -19.55
C ASP A 13 -5.04 -54.98 -19.37
N SER A 14 -5.67 -55.91 -18.64
CA SER A 14 -5.11 -57.20 -18.29
C SER A 14 -5.60 -58.25 -19.27
N ASP A 15 -5.12 -58.21 -20.51
CA ASP A 15 -4.80 -59.39 -21.31
C ASP A 15 -4.40 -59.01 -22.74
N GLU A 16 -3.54 -59.86 -23.30
CA GLU A 16 -3.03 -59.90 -24.68
C GLU A 16 -1.96 -58.88 -25.11
N THR A 17 -1.01 -59.42 -25.86
CA THR A 17 0.14 -58.76 -26.50
C THR A 17 -0.31 -57.72 -27.52
N THR A 18 -0.71 -56.54 -27.02
CA THR A 18 -0.97 -55.35 -27.83
C THR A 18 0.18 -54.36 -27.66
N THR A 19 0.68 -53.85 -28.78
CA THR A 19 1.67 -52.77 -28.80
C THR A 19 1.12 -51.60 -28.00
N LEU A 20 1.80 -51.20 -26.92
CA LEU A 20 1.42 -50.07 -26.08
C LEU A 20 1.42 -48.78 -26.91
N ILE A 21 0.24 -48.37 -27.37
CA ILE A 21 0.03 -47.04 -27.91
C ILE A 21 -0.16 -46.14 -26.69
N THR A 22 0.77 -45.21 -26.45
CA THR A 22 0.61 -44.16 -25.42
C THR A 22 0.04 -42.91 -26.10
N PRO A 23 -1.29 -42.75 -26.19
CA PRO A 23 -1.86 -41.52 -26.73
C PRO A 23 -1.44 -40.35 -25.83
N THR A 24 -0.81 -39.35 -26.43
CA THR A 24 -0.55 -38.08 -25.76
C THR A 24 -1.78 -37.19 -25.97
N ILE A 25 -2.51 -36.91 -24.90
CA ILE A 25 -3.66 -36.00 -24.92
C ILE A 25 -3.15 -34.62 -24.52
N TYR A 26 -3.36 -33.63 -25.37
CA TYR A 26 -3.13 -32.22 -25.05
C TYR A 26 -4.47 -31.61 -24.64
N LEU A 27 -4.63 -31.37 -23.33
CA LEU A 27 -5.78 -30.63 -22.80
C LEU A 27 -5.36 -29.17 -22.58
N PRO A 28 -6.09 -28.19 -23.12
CA PRO A 28 -5.90 -26.81 -22.72
C PRO A 28 -6.30 -26.68 -21.25
N VAL A 29 -5.33 -26.39 -20.39
CA VAL A 29 -5.63 -25.96 -19.03
C VAL A 29 -6.03 -24.50 -19.12
N ILE A 30 -7.33 -24.25 -19.27
CA ILE A 30 -7.90 -22.94 -19.02
C ILE A 30 -7.96 -22.84 -17.50
N PHE A 31 -6.99 -22.16 -16.89
CA PHE A 31 -7.25 -21.52 -15.61
C PHE A 31 -8.37 -20.53 -15.88
N GLY A 32 -9.61 -20.92 -15.56
CA GLY A 32 -10.71 -19.97 -15.49
C GLY A 32 -10.22 -18.90 -14.55
N GLY A 33 -9.84 -17.74 -15.10
CA GLY A 33 -9.29 -16.64 -14.32
C GLY A 33 -10.20 -16.49 -13.12
N ARG A 34 -9.64 -16.56 -11.90
CA ARG A 34 -10.39 -16.51 -10.63
C ARG A 34 -11.57 -15.59 -10.89
N ALA A 35 -12.79 -16.15 -10.95
CA ALA A 35 -13.98 -15.33 -11.11
C ALA A 35 -13.77 -14.15 -10.17
N LYS A 36 -13.78 -12.90 -10.68
CA LYS A 36 -13.49 -11.70 -9.90
C LYS A 36 -14.37 -11.79 -8.67
N ARG A 37 -13.86 -12.39 -7.60
CA ARG A 37 -14.59 -12.60 -6.38
C ARG A 37 -14.75 -11.16 -5.93
N ALA A 38 -15.99 -10.71 -5.80
CA ALA A 38 -16.23 -9.43 -5.16
C ALA A 38 -15.42 -9.50 -3.86
N LEU A 39 -14.35 -8.72 -3.80
CA LEU A 39 -13.46 -8.74 -2.65
C LEU A 39 -14.37 -8.42 -1.47
N PRO A 40 -14.46 -9.27 -0.44
CA PRO A 40 -15.24 -8.94 0.73
C PRO A 40 -14.84 -7.53 1.17
N ALA A 41 -15.84 -6.67 1.33
CA ALA A 41 -15.66 -5.28 1.76
C ALA A 41 -15.36 -5.23 3.26
N PHE A 42 -14.40 -6.04 3.71
CA PHE A 42 -13.98 -6.15 5.08
C PHE A 42 -12.47 -6.08 5.17
N GLY A 43 -12.02 -5.22 6.07
CA GLY A 43 -10.62 -4.94 6.32
C GLY A 43 -10.28 -5.07 7.79
N VAL A 44 -8.98 -5.13 8.07
CA VAL A 44 -8.45 -5.18 9.43
C VAL A 44 -7.35 -4.12 9.57
N HIS A 45 -7.22 -3.56 10.78
CA HIS A 45 -6.08 -2.73 11.14
C HIS A 45 -4.96 -3.63 11.64
N ILE A 46 -3.77 -3.52 11.04
CA ILE A 46 -2.55 -4.19 11.47
C ILE A 46 -1.51 -3.10 11.66
N PHE A 47 -0.91 -3.01 12.83
CA PHE A 47 0.14 -2.03 13.07
C PHE A 47 1.32 -2.26 12.10
N GLY A 48 1.91 -1.18 11.57
CA GLY A 48 2.97 -1.28 10.56
C GLY A 48 4.13 -2.19 10.96
N ASP A 49 4.52 -2.18 12.23
CA ASP A 49 5.58 -3.05 12.77
C ASP A 49 5.23 -4.54 12.66
N ASP A 50 3.95 -4.88 12.69
CA ASP A 50 3.44 -6.25 12.58
C ASP A 50 3.28 -6.69 11.11
N ILE A 51 3.14 -5.75 10.16
CA ILE A 51 3.04 -6.06 8.72
C ILE A 51 4.35 -6.63 8.18
N GLY A 52 5.49 -6.21 8.73
CA GLY A 52 6.81 -6.75 8.39
C GLY A 52 7.14 -8.10 9.05
N SER A 53 6.25 -8.61 9.91
CA SER A 53 6.46 -9.84 10.68
C SER A 53 5.71 -11.04 10.10
N ASP A 54 6.22 -12.24 10.36
CA ASP A 54 5.53 -13.47 9.98
C ASP A 54 4.28 -13.68 10.85
N GLY A 55 3.09 -13.73 10.24
CA GLY A 55 1.86 -14.17 10.91
C GLY A 55 0.63 -13.28 10.70
N PRO A 56 0.67 -11.96 10.99
CA PRO A 56 -0.51 -11.11 10.91
C PRO A 56 -1.15 -11.07 9.52
N LEU A 57 -0.35 -10.94 8.46
CA LEU A 57 -0.83 -11.01 7.07
C LEU A 57 -1.38 -12.41 6.74
N ALA A 58 -0.73 -13.47 7.21
CA ALA A 58 -1.18 -14.84 6.98
C ALA A 58 -2.55 -15.11 7.63
N LEU A 59 -2.76 -14.62 8.86
CA LEU A 59 -4.05 -14.69 9.56
C LEU A 59 -5.13 -13.88 8.85
N ALA A 60 -4.79 -12.70 8.31
CA ALA A 60 -5.71 -11.92 7.50
C ALA A 60 -6.14 -12.68 6.22
N ILE A 61 -5.19 -13.32 5.54
CA ILE A 61 -5.48 -14.17 4.37
C ILE A 61 -6.38 -15.34 4.76
N GLU A 62 -6.06 -16.06 5.85
CA GLU A 62 -6.84 -17.20 6.34
C GLU A 62 -8.27 -16.81 6.72
N ALA A 63 -8.44 -15.64 7.34
CA ALA A 63 -9.75 -15.08 7.68
C ALA A 63 -10.53 -14.54 6.45
N GLY A 64 -9.93 -14.56 5.26
CA GLY A 64 -10.56 -14.08 4.02
C GLY A 64 -10.68 -12.56 3.94
N ILE A 65 -9.81 -11.83 4.63
CA ILE A 65 -9.70 -10.38 4.57
C ILE A 65 -9.20 -9.95 3.19
N SER A 66 -9.62 -8.77 2.73
CA SER A 66 -9.13 -8.17 1.48
C SER A 66 -8.40 -6.85 1.67
N TRP A 67 -8.59 -6.18 2.80
CA TRP A 67 -8.07 -4.84 3.05
C TRP A 67 -7.27 -4.79 4.34
N VAL A 68 -6.14 -4.08 4.32
CA VAL A 68 -5.33 -3.81 5.51
C VAL A 68 -5.16 -2.31 5.65
N SER A 69 -5.43 -1.81 6.85
CA SER A 69 -5.08 -0.46 7.31
C SER A 69 -4.03 -0.54 8.40
N GLY A 70 -3.51 0.60 8.85
CA GLY A 70 -2.45 0.66 9.86
C GLY A 70 -1.04 0.78 9.27
N ILE A 71 -0.95 1.06 7.97
CA ILE A 71 0.26 1.60 7.37
C ILE A 71 0.29 3.12 7.58
N TRP A 72 1.27 3.58 8.34
CA TRP A 72 1.51 4.99 8.64
C TRP A 72 2.70 5.47 7.82
N LEU A 73 2.43 6.00 6.62
CA LEU A 73 3.42 6.64 5.77
C LEU A 73 3.80 7.99 6.39
N SER A 74 4.92 7.98 7.11
CA SER A 74 5.43 9.12 7.86
C SER A 74 6.17 10.07 6.93
N TRP A 75 5.65 11.28 6.77
CA TRP A 75 6.29 12.34 6.00
C TRP A 75 7.70 12.63 6.54
N ARG A 76 7.84 12.71 7.87
CA ARG A 76 9.15 12.86 8.52
C ARG A 76 10.14 11.74 8.19
N THR A 77 9.66 10.51 8.07
CA THR A 77 10.55 9.37 7.80
C THR A 77 11.07 9.45 6.37
N ILE A 78 10.19 9.78 5.41
CA ILE A 78 10.56 9.93 4.00
C ILE A 78 11.42 11.18 3.78
N GLU A 79 11.03 12.29 4.39
CA GLU A 79 11.57 13.63 4.15
C GLU A 79 11.97 14.33 5.47
N PRO A 80 12.99 13.83 6.19
CA PRO A 80 13.40 14.39 7.48
C PRO A 80 13.93 15.84 7.41
N ASP A 81 14.33 16.27 6.21
CA ASP A 81 14.78 17.61 5.86
C ASP A 81 14.10 17.97 4.53
N ASN A 82 13.77 19.24 4.30
CA ASN A 82 13.11 19.66 3.06
C ASN A 82 13.91 19.25 1.82
N ARG A 83 13.26 18.54 0.89
CA ARG A 83 13.80 18.03 -0.38
C ARG A 83 12.83 18.37 -1.50
N ASP A 84 13.38 18.49 -2.71
CA ASP A 84 12.58 18.58 -3.94
C ASP A 84 12.22 17.16 -4.40
N LEU A 85 11.08 16.65 -3.93
CA LEU A 85 10.57 15.33 -4.28
C LEU A 85 9.87 15.32 -5.65
N VAL A 86 9.49 16.48 -6.20
CA VAL A 86 8.92 16.54 -7.57
C VAL A 86 10.00 16.25 -8.61
N ASN A 87 11.14 16.94 -8.53
CA ASN A 87 12.20 16.82 -9.54
C ASN A 87 13.31 15.83 -9.15
N ASN A 88 13.24 15.28 -7.94
CA ASN A 88 14.17 14.26 -7.45
C ASN A 88 13.45 13.28 -6.50
N PRO A 89 12.47 12.52 -7.00
CA PRO A 89 11.62 11.65 -6.18
C PRO A 89 12.41 10.59 -5.42
N GLN A 90 13.57 10.18 -5.94
CA GLN A 90 14.45 9.20 -5.30
C GLN A 90 15.20 9.75 -4.08
N SER A 91 15.17 11.07 -3.83
CA SER A 91 15.87 11.67 -2.69
C SER A 91 15.21 11.39 -1.34
N GLY A 92 13.94 10.95 -1.32
CA GLY A 92 13.22 10.50 -0.14
C GLY A 92 13.68 9.13 0.36
N ALA A 93 13.50 8.87 1.66
CA ALA A 93 13.89 7.62 2.32
C ALA A 93 12.81 6.53 2.25
N TRP A 94 12.51 6.04 1.04
CA TRP A 94 11.36 5.17 0.75
C TRP A 94 11.48 3.68 1.14
N ASN A 95 12.71 3.17 1.27
CA ASN A 95 12.99 1.71 1.34
C ASN A 95 12.12 0.91 2.32
N THR A 96 11.83 1.47 3.50
CA THR A 96 10.98 0.81 4.51
C THR A 96 9.57 0.58 3.98
N TYR A 97 8.99 1.58 3.34
CA TYR A 97 7.63 1.54 2.81
C TYR A 97 7.54 0.72 1.53
N ASP A 98 8.56 0.79 0.67
CA ASP A 98 8.66 -0.07 -0.51
C ASP A 98 8.59 -1.55 -0.13
N SER A 99 9.33 -1.94 0.92
CA SER A 99 9.34 -3.31 1.43
C SER A 99 7.99 -3.69 2.04
N LEU A 100 7.38 -2.77 2.81
CA LEU A 100 6.10 -3.00 3.47
C LEU A 100 4.96 -3.19 2.45
N PHE A 101 4.86 -2.30 1.47
CA PHE A 101 3.85 -2.41 0.42
C PHE A 101 4.06 -3.65 -0.45
N SER A 102 5.32 -4.01 -0.73
CA SER A 102 5.62 -5.23 -1.50
C SER A 102 5.14 -6.48 -0.77
N ASN A 103 5.26 -6.53 0.56
CA ASN A 103 4.76 -7.65 1.36
C ASN A 103 3.22 -7.74 1.36
N ILE A 104 2.54 -6.59 1.38
CA ILE A 104 1.07 -6.53 1.30
C ILE A 104 0.57 -7.01 -0.08
N GLU A 105 1.18 -6.51 -1.16
CA GLU A 105 0.80 -6.91 -2.52
C GLU A 105 1.08 -8.38 -2.78
N ALA A 106 2.24 -8.90 -2.34
CA ALA A 106 2.57 -10.32 -2.42
C ALA A 106 1.57 -11.22 -1.67
N SER A 107 0.90 -10.66 -0.65
CA SER A 107 -0.16 -11.31 0.12
C SER A 107 -1.54 -11.25 -0.55
N GLY A 108 -1.67 -10.51 -1.66
CA GLY A 108 -2.94 -10.29 -2.37
C GLY A 108 -3.93 -9.42 -1.61
N LEU A 109 -3.44 -8.62 -0.65
CA LEU A 109 -4.22 -7.70 0.17
C LEU A 109 -4.17 -6.29 -0.42
N ILE A 110 -5.16 -5.46 -0.10
CA ILE A 110 -5.26 -4.08 -0.56
C ILE A 110 -4.87 -3.13 0.57
N PRO A 111 -3.84 -2.29 0.41
CA PRO A 111 -3.48 -1.30 1.41
C PRO A 111 -4.45 -0.12 1.41
N LEU A 112 -4.82 0.32 2.62
CA LEU A 112 -5.30 1.66 2.93
C LEU A 112 -4.19 2.36 3.72
N VAL A 113 -3.59 3.39 3.11
CA VAL A 113 -2.39 4.05 3.62
C VAL A 113 -2.76 5.36 4.29
N ASN A 114 -2.36 5.51 5.55
CA ASN A 114 -2.48 6.75 6.29
C ASN A 114 -1.19 7.56 6.13
N VAL A 115 -1.30 8.81 5.67
CA VAL A 115 -0.19 9.75 5.53
C VAL A 115 -0.17 10.69 6.73
N ASN A 116 0.94 10.75 7.45
CA ASN A 116 1.01 11.43 8.75
C ASN A 116 2.44 11.86 9.14
N VAL A 117 2.61 12.28 10.40
CA VAL A 117 3.89 12.61 11.05
C VAL A 117 4.67 13.69 10.30
N ASN A 118 4.34 14.95 10.59
CA ASN A 118 5.00 16.11 10.03
C ASN A 118 6.50 16.11 10.36
N PRO A 119 7.39 16.45 9.42
CA PRO A 119 8.76 16.79 9.76
C PRO A 119 8.82 18.13 10.52
N SER A 120 9.83 18.29 11.37
CA SER A 120 10.00 19.49 12.20
C SER A 120 10.31 20.76 11.41
N TRP A 121 10.72 20.64 10.15
CA TRP A 121 10.88 21.78 9.25
C TRP A 121 9.55 22.26 8.66
N ALA A 122 8.48 21.43 8.71
CA ALA A 122 7.17 21.73 8.14
C ALA A 122 6.12 22.14 9.18
N ALA A 123 6.19 21.58 10.39
CA ALA A 123 5.21 21.86 11.44
C ALA A 123 5.79 21.85 12.86
N SER A 124 5.14 22.57 13.76
CA SER A 124 5.42 22.60 15.20
C SER A 124 5.01 21.32 15.93
N THR A 125 4.12 20.51 15.33
CA THR A 125 3.62 19.25 15.90
C THR A 125 3.62 18.16 14.84
N ASP A 126 3.74 16.90 15.28
CA ASP A 126 3.83 15.75 14.38
C ASP A 126 2.46 15.40 13.75
N CYS A 127 1.35 15.75 14.40
CA CYS A 127 -0.01 15.26 14.07
C CYS A 127 -1.03 16.37 13.76
N GLY A 128 -0.58 17.63 13.70
CA GLY A 128 -1.43 18.81 13.64
C GLY A 128 -1.20 19.67 12.39
N PRO A 129 -1.62 20.95 12.43
CA PRO A 129 -1.48 21.86 11.30
C PRO A 129 -0.04 22.01 10.83
N ILE A 130 0.13 22.14 9.50
CA ILE A 130 1.39 22.53 8.87
C ILE A 130 1.50 24.06 8.98
N ASP A 131 2.25 24.53 9.98
CA ASP A 131 2.32 25.93 10.40
C ASP A 131 3.70 26.59 10.21
N ILE A 132 4.73 25.82 9.83
CA ILE A 132 6.07 26.33 9.54
C ILE A 132 6.29 26.45 8.02
N ALA A 133 5.94 25.40 7.27
CA ALA A 133 6.06 25.37 5.82
C ALA A 133 4.77 25.77 5.09
N SER A 134 4.87 25.93 3.77
CA SER A 134 3.70 26.07 2.89
C SER A 134 2.98 24.72 2.74
N LEU A 135 1.65 24.75 2.58
CA LEU A 135 0.87 23.55 2.24
C LEU A 135 1.28 22.93 0.89
N SER A 136 1.95 23.69 0.02
CA SER A 136 2.53 23.16 -1.23
C SER A 136 3.58 22.08 -0.98
N GLU A 137 4.31 22.13 0.14
CA GLU A 137 5.32 21.13 0.48
C GLU A 137 4.65 19.79 0.81
N PHE A 138 3.51 19.82 1.48
CA PHE A 138 2.73 18.61 1.74
C PHE A 138 2.09 18.07 0.47
N ALA A 139 1.60 18.96 -0.40
CA ALA A 139 1.08 18.57 -1.71
C ALA A 139 2.16 17.90 -2.59
N GLU A 140 3.38 18.44 -2.58
CA GLU A 140 4.55 17.83 -3.23
C GLU A 140 4.85 16.43 -2.69
N PHE A 141 4.91 16.28 -1.36
CA PHE A 141 5.15 14.97 -0.75
C PHE A 141 4.05 13.95 -1.12
N VAL A 142 2.78 14.36 -1.06
CA VAL A 142 1.65 13.50 -1.42
C VAL A 142 1.67 13.14 -2.91
N TRP A 143 2.03 14.08 -3.79
CA TRP A 143 2.24 13.81 -5.21
C TRP A 143 3.35 12.77 -5.41
N ALA A 144 4.51 12.97 -4.79
CA ALA A 144 5.65 12.05 -4.93
C ALA A 144 5.33 10.64 -4.39
N ALA A 145 4.55 10.55 -3.31
CA ALA A 145 4.06 9.27 -2.80
C ALA A 145 3.05 8.62 -3.76
N ALA A 146 2.16 9.41 -4.37
CA ALA A 146 1.18 8.90 -5.32
C ALA A 146 1.85 8.37 -6.59
N GLU A 147 2.75 9.13 -7.22
CA GLU A 147 3.50 8.71 -8.41
C GLU A 147 4.36 7.48 -8.09
N ARG A 148 5.10 7.49 -6.96
CA ARG A 148 5.91 6.34 -6.57
C ARG A 148 5.11 5.04 -6.48
N TYR A 149 3.85 5.11 -6.03
CA TYR A 149 3.00 3.94 -5.76
C TYR A 149 1.79 3.84 -6.70
N ASP A 150 1.92 4.32 -7.93
CA ASP A 150 0.87 4.20 -8.95
C ASP A 150 0.99 2.90 -9.79
N GLY A 151 2.12 2.21 -9.68
CA GLY A 151 2.39 0.91 -10.28
C GLY A 151 3.01 0.93 -11.67
N ASP A 152 3.58 2.04 -12.14
CA ASP A 152 4.22 2.10 -13.46
C ASP A 152 5.76 2.20 -13.42
N GLY A 153 6.35 2.72 -12.34
CA GLY A 153 7.80 2.87 -12.17
C GLY A 153 8.38 4.21 -12.67
N ASP A 154 7.53 5.10 -13.15
CA ASP A 154 7.79 6.50 -13.47
C ASP A 154 7.49 7.34 -12.23
N TYR A 155 8.52 7.83 -11.55
CA TYR A 155 8.33 8.48 -10.25
C TYR A 155 8.17 9.99 -10.37
N ASP A 156 8.41 10.57 -11.55
CA ASP A 156 8.25 12.00 -11.80
C ASP A 156 7.19 12.36 -12.86
N GLY A 157 6.58 11.36 -13.49
CA GLY A 157 5.50 11.50 -14.46
C GLY A 157 5.96 11.97 -15.84
N ASP A 158 7.25 11.84 -16.17
CA ASP A 158 7.82 12.27 -17.46
C ASP A 158 7.66 11.24 -18.61
N GLY A 159 7.16 10.04 -18.28
CA GLY A 159 6.96 8.90 -19.16
C GLY A 159 8.15 7.95 -19.25
N LEU A 160 9.13 8.05 -18.35
CA LEU A 160 10.31 7.18 -18.27
C LEU A 160 10.40 6.47 -16.92
N ASP A 161 10.83 5.21 -16.93
CA ASP A 161 11.07 4.47 -15.69
C ASP A 161 12.25 5.08 -14.89
N ASP A 162 11.95 5.65 -13.72
CA ASP A 162 12.94 6.16 -12.77
C ASP A 162 13.47 5.07 -11.83
N GLY A 163 12.70 4.01 -11.65
CA GLY A 163 13.00 2.98 -10.66
C GLY A 163 12.25 1.67 -10.88
N PRO A 164 12.33 0.75 -9.90
CA PRO A 164 11.55 -0.48 -9.95
C PRO A 164 10.04 -0.18 -9.86
N VAL A 165 9.22 -0.95 -10.57
CA VAL A 165 7.77 -0.90 -10.41
C VAL A 165 7.41 -1.21 -8.96
N MET A 166 6.74 -0.27 -8.30
CA MET A 166 6.26 -0.43 -6.93
C MET A 166 4.80 -0.91 -6.89
N PRO A 167 4.35 -1.45 -5.74
CA PRO A 167 2.95 -1.83 -5.56
C PRO A 167 1.98 -0.67 -5.73
N TYR A 168 0.85 -0.94 -6.37
CA TYR A 168 -0.20 0.06 -6.59
C TYR A 168 -1.00 0.35 -5.31
N VAL A 169 -0.97 1.61 -4.85
CA VAL A 169 -1.74 2.11 -3.72
C VAL A 169 -2.88 3.01 -4.21
N LYS A 170 -4.10 2.53 -4.04
CA LYS A 170 -5.31 3.25 -4.46
C LYS A 170 -5.96 4.08 -3.36
N TYR A 171 -5.79 3.70 -2.10
CA TYR A 171 -6.58 4.23 -0.99
C TYR A 171 -5.67 4.93 0.00
N TRP A 172 -5.91 6.22 0.14
CA TRP A 172 -5.12 7.15 0.93
C TRP A 172 -6.01 7.84 1.96
N GLU A 173 -5.48 8.01 3.15
CA GLU A 173 -6.08 8.73 4.26
C GLU A 173 -5.06 9.76 4.77
N PHE A 174 -5.51 10.97 5.08
CA PHE A 174 -4.61 12.06 5.50
C PHE A 174 -4.85 12.41 6.96
N TYR A 175 -3.79 12.20 7.77
CA TYR A 175 -3.76 12.29 9.22
C TYR A 175 -4.77 11.36 9.92
N ASN A 176 -4.76 11.37 11.25
CA ASN A 176 -5.70 10.61 12.07
C ASN A 176 -6.44 11.55 13.02
N GLU A 177 -7.71 11.25 13.31
CA GLU A 177 -8.55 11.91 14.33
C GLU A 177 -8.31 13.44 14.46
N PRO A 178 -8.59 14.22 13.40
CA PRO A 178 -8.28 15.65 13.39
C PRO A 178 -9.06 16.46 14.43
N ASP A 179 -10.16 15.93 14.97
CA ASP A 179 -10.92 16.54 16.07
C ASP A 179 -10.33 16.25 17.46
N PHE A 180 -9.33 15.38 17.58
CA PHE A 180 -8.62 15.16 18.82
C PHE A 180 -7.82 16.41 19.25
N ASP A 181 -7.99 16.80 20.51
CA ASP A 181 -7.37 17.98 21.10
C ASP A 181 -6.46 17.54 22.26
N PRO A 182 -5.13 17.55 22.09
CA PRO A 182 -4.20 17.07 23.11
C PRO A 182 -4.24 17.90 24.40
N ASP A 183 -4.77 19.12 24.37
CA ASP A 183 -4.92 19.97 25.55
C ASP A 183 -6.23 19.69 26.32
N ASN A 184 -7.11 18.84 25.77
CA ASN A 184 -8.37 18.47 26.41
C ASN A 184 -8.15 17.42 27.50
N THR A 185 -8.11 17.88 28.76
CA THR A 185 -7.94 17.03 29.97
C THR A 185 -8.99 15.94 30.20
N ILE A 186 -10.08 15.90 29.41
CA ILE A 186 -11.09 14.82 29.46
C ILE A 186 -10.67 13.64 28.57
N GLN A 187 -9.84 13.87 27.56
CA GLN A 187 -9.30 12.82 26.68
C GLN A 187 -8.12 12.15 27.40
N LEU A 188 -8.26 10.85 27.69
CA LEU A 188 -7.34 10.12 28.58
C LEU A 188 -6.13 9.51 27.85
N TYR A 189 -6.13 9.51 26.51
CA TYR A 189 -5.10 8.85 25.69
C TYR A 189 -4.80 9.68 24.44
N ASP A 190 -3.57 9.57 23.93
CA ASP A 190 -3.19 10.06 22.61
C ASP A 190 -3.74 9.09 21.56
N HIS A 191 -4.46 9.64 20.58
CA HIS A 191 -5.04 8.88 19.49
C HIS A 191 -4.32 9.13 18.16
N GLY A 192 -3.25 9.92 18.13
CA GLY A 192 -2.44 10.17 16.93
C GLY A 192 -2.92 11.31 16.03
N GLY A 193 -3.93 12.07 16.47
CA GLY A 193 -4.31 13.36 15.89
C GLY A 193 -3.91 14.52 16.78
N CYS A 194 -3.80 15.74 16.26
CA CYS A 194 -3.73 16.95 17.09
C CYS A 194 -4.11 18.25 16.37
N PHE A 195 -5.02 18.18 15.40
CA PHE A 195 -5.62 19.40 14.84
C PHE A 195 -6.56 20.08 15.85
N GLY A 196 -7.32 19.30 16.63
CA GLY A 196 -8.25 19.76 17.66
C GLY A 196 -9.22 20.82 17.12
N ASN A 197 -9.18 22.01 17.71
CA ASN A 197 -10.06 23.13 17.32
C ASN A 197 -9.65 23.80 15.99
N ASN A 198 -8.60 23.33 15.30
CA ASN A 198 -8.10 23.89 14.03
C ASN A 198 -8.72 23.22 12.79
N GLY A 199 -10.03 22.96 12.80
CA GLY A 199 -10.72 22.29 11.68
C GLY A 199 -10.58 23.01 10.33
N ALA A 200 -10.44 24.33 10.32
CA ALA A 200 -10.18 25.09 9.09
C ALA A 200 -8.80 24.78 8.49
N ALA A 201 -7.77 24.59 9.33
CA ALA A 201 -6.44 24.21 8.87
C ALA A 201 -6.44 22.78 8.30
N TYR A 202 -7.18 21.86 8.92
CA TYR A 202 -7.36 20.52 8.38
C TYR A 202 -8.03 20.56 7.00
N ALA A 203 -9.09 21.36 6.84
CA ALA A 203 -9.78 21.51 5.56
C ALA A 203 -8.89 22.14 4.45
N GLU A 204 -8.07 23.15 4.77
CA GLU A 204 -7.14 23.74 3.80
C GLU A 204 -6.02 22.74 3.44
N MET A 205 -5.54 21.93 4.38
CA MET A 205 -4.59 20.83 4.08
C MET A 205 -5.20 19.82 3.11
N LEU A 206 -6.42 19.34 3.36
CA LEU A 206 -7.11 18.42 2.45
C LEU A 206 -7.31 19.04 1.06
N LYS A 207 -7.66 20.32 1.01
CA LYS A 207 -7.83 21.04 -0.24
C LYS A 207 -6.53 21.12 -1.05
N ALA A 208 -5.37 21.22 -0.39
CA ALA A 208 -4.08 21.29 -1.07
C ALA A 208 -3.70 19.97 -1.79
N VAL A 209 -4.24 18.83 -1.36
CA VAL A 209 -3.89 17.50 -1.93
C VAL A 209 -4.95 16.92 -2.87
N TYR A 210 -6.15 17.49 -2.91
CA TYR A 210 -7.26 17.01 -3.76
C TYR A 210 -7.58 17.88 -4.98
N LEU A 211 -6.88 19.02 -5.16
CA LEU A 211 -7.11 19.98 -6.26
C LEU A 211 -5.91 20.06 -7.18
#